data_AF-A0A2N2L4Z1-F1
#
_entry.id   AF-A0A2N2L4Z1-F1
#
_cell.length_a   1.000
_cell.length_b   1.000
_cell.length_c   1.000
_cell.angle_alpha   90.00
_cell.angle_beta   90.00
_cell.angle_gamma   90.00
#
_symmetry.space_group_name_H-M   'P 1'
#
loop_
_entity.id
_entity.type
_entity.pdbx_description
1 polymer ?
#
loop_
_entity_poly.entity_id
_entity_poly.type
_entity_poly.pdbx_seq_one_letter_code
_entity_poly.pdbx_strand_id
1 'polypeptide(L)'
;WLKQVIETIKDELTELADIGEHIALFFDSRYRITSEAKQVLDSANARKVVLAFGDYLASAIGSPQEIYVAAIKHAKEISGVKGRDLYMPVRAALTGKIKGPELDKVFVILGKDSAWKRLQMVNQ
;
A
#
# COMPACT_ATOMS: atom_id res chain seq x y z
N TRP A 1 -15.90 -9.47 -0.38
CA TRP A 1 -14.49 -9.62 0.00
C TRP A 1 -13.74 -10.64 -0.86
N LEU A 2 -13.93 -11.96 -0.68
CA LEU A 2 -13.11 -12.98 -1.40
C LEU A 2 -13.12 -12.84 -2.93
N LYS A 3 -14.29 -12.56 -3.53
CA LYS A 3 -14.38 -12.30 -4.99
C LYS A 3 -13.50 -11.12 -5.42
N GLN A 4 -13.47 -10.03 -4.66
CA GLN A 4 -12.65 -8.84 -4.97
C GLN A 4 -11.15 -9.14 -4.83
N VAL A 5 -10.78 -9.95 -3.84
CA VAL A 5 -9.40 -10.45 -3.67
C VAL A 5 -8.98 -11.21 -4.92
N ILE A 6 -9.77 -12.22 -5.34
CA ILE A 6 -9.47 -13.03 -6.52
C ILE A 6 -9.36 -12.14 -7.78
N GLU A 7 -10.32 -11.24 -8.00
CA GLU A 7 -10.28 -10.30 -9.14
C GLU A 7 -9.05 -9.38 -9.13
N THR A 8 -8.51 -9.06 -7.96
CA THR A 8 -7.33 -8.18 -7.84
C THR A 8 -6.03 -8.93 -8.12
N ILE A 9 -5.95 -10.21 -7.80
CA ILE A 9 -4.70 -10.98 -7.90
C ILE A 9 -4.62 -11.85 -9.15
N LYS A 10 -5.74 -12.15 -9.82
CA LYS A 10 -5.80 -13.13 -10.92
C LYS A 10 -4.82 -12.85 -12.05
N ASP A 11 -4.56 -11.58 -12.36
CA ASP A 11 -3.66 -11.17 -13.45
C ASP A 11 -2.17 -11.31 -13.07
N GLU A 12 -1.90 -11.52 -11.78
CA GLU A 12 -0.56 -11.79 -11.23
C GLU A 12 -0.32 -13.28 -10.94
N LEU A 13 -1.35 -14.13 -11.06
CA LEU A 13 -1.22 -15.57 -10.84
C LEU A 13 -0.60 -16.24 -12.06
N THR A 14 0.50 -16.96 -11.86
CA THR A 14 1.05 -17.86 -12.88
C THR A 14 0.45 -19.25 -12.72
N GLU A 15 0.35 -19.74 -11.48
CA GLU A 15 -0.28 -21.01 -11.14
C GLU A 15 -1.33 -20.81 -10.03
N LEU A 16 -2.44 -21.56 -10.08
CA LEU A 16 -3.46 -21.48 -9.04
C LEU A 16 -2.94 -21.92 -7.66
N ALA A 17 -1.91 -22.78 -7.64
CA ALA A 17 -1.23 -23.20 -6.41
C ALA A 17 -0.62 -22.02 -5.64
N ASP A 18 -0.24 -20.94 -6.33
CA ASP A 18 0.37 -19.75 -5.72
C ASP A 18 -0.64 -18.82 -5.05
N ILE A 19 -1.94 -19.06 -5.21
CA ILE A 19 -3.00 -18.13 -4.76
C ILE A 19 -2.87 -17.77 -3.27
N GLY A 20 -2.40 -18.68 -2.43
CA GLY A 20 -2.17 -18.44 -1.01
C GLY A 20 -1.21 -17.28 -0.75
N GLU A 21 -0.12 -17.19 -1.51
CA GLU A 21 0.91 -16.14 -1.39
C GLU A 21 0.38 -14.78 -1.84
N HIS A 22 -0.51 -14.76 -2.83
CA HIS A 22 -1.14 -13.53 -3.31
C HIS A 22 -2.23 -13.03 -2.35
N ILE A 23 -3.03 -13.94 -1.77
CA ILE A 23 -4.03 -13.59 -0.76
C ILE A 23 -3.36 -13.13 0.55
N ALA A 24 -2.20 -13.69 0.90
CA ALA A 24 -1.43 -13.34 2.10
C ALA A 24 -1.17 -11.82 2.22
N LEU A 25 -1.13 -11.10 1.10
CA LEU A 25 -1.03 -9.63 1.03
C LEU A 25 -2.05 -8.90 1.92
N PHE A 26 -3.26 -9.46 2.04
CA PHE A 26 -4.39 -8.83 2.74
C PHE A 26 -4.46 -9.21 4.22
N PHE A 27 -3.57 -10.07 4.72
CA PHE A 27 -3.53 -10.47 6.13
C PHE A 27 -2.34 -9.83 6.87
N ASP A 28 -2.64 -8.98 7.85
CA ASP A 28 -1.61 -8.28 8.63
C ASP A 28 -0.64 -9.22 9.36
N SER A 29 -1.10 -10.40 9.80
CA SER A 29 -0.22 -11.39 10.44
C SER A 29 0.88 -11.90 9.51
N ARG A 30 0.67 -11.82 8.19
CA ARG A 30 1.59 -12.23 7.13
C ARG A 30 2.35 -11.06 6.49
N TYR A 31 2.05 -9.82 6.89
CA TYR A 31 2.73 -8.65 6.36
C TYR A 31 4.23 -8.65 6.72
N ARG A 32 5.09 -8.55 5.71
CA ARG A 32 6.55 -8.49 5.84
C ARG A 32 7.10 -7.56 4.77
N ILE A 33 8.08 -6.74 5.16
CA ILE A 33 8.78 -5.84 4.24
C ILE A 33 9.98 -6.59 3.66
N THR A 34 10.06 -6.71 2.33
CA THR A 34 11.22 -7.29 1.66
C THR A 34 12.41 -6.33 1.69
N SER A 35 13.61 -6.85 1.45
CA SER A 35 14.84 -6.05 1.38
C SER A 35 14.74 -4.94 0.33
N GLU A 36 14.12 -5.21 -0.83
CA GLU A 36 13.93 -4.24 -1.90
C GLU A 36 12.94 -3.15 -1.51
N ALA A 37 11.85 -3.52 -0.82
CA ALA A 37 10.89 -2.55 -0.30
C ALA A 37 11.54 -1.66 0.76
N LYS A 38 12.38 -2.23 1.64
CA LYS A 38 13.15 -1.46 2.63
C LYS A 38 14.08 -0.43 1.97
N GLN A 39 14.81 -0.81 0.93
CA GLN A 39 15.69 0.10 0.19
C GLN A 39 14.93 1.29 -0.42
N VAL A 40 13.71 1.06 -0.94
CA VAL A 40 12.84 2.16 -1.42
C VAL A 40 12.49 3.11 -0.28
N LEU A 41 12.11 2.56 0.88
CA LEU A 41 11.64 3.31 2.04
C LEU A 41 12.74 4.10 2.76
N ASP A 42 14.01 3.72 2.59
CA ASP A 42 15.13 4.37 3.27
C ASP A 42 15.37 5.82 2.80
N SER A 43 14.92 6.18 1.59
CA SER A 43 15.13 7.52 1.02
C SER A 43 14.32 8.63 1.72
N ALA A 44 14.87 9.84 1.78
CA ALA A 44 14.19 10.99 2.38
C ALA A 44 12.85 11.32 1.70
N ASN A 45 12.77 11.18 0.37
CA ASN A 45 11.53 11.41 -0.38
C ASN A 45 10.48 10.34 -0.06
N ALA A 46 10.87 9.07 0.06
CA ALA A 46 9.96 8.01 0.44
C ALA A 46 9.35 8.25 1.83
N ARG A 47 10.18 8.64 2.82
CA ARG A 47 9.69 8.97 4.17
C ARG A 47 8.67 10.10 4.15
N LYS A 48 8.93 11.20 3.41
CA LYS A 48 7.98 12.32 3.27
C LYS A 48 6.64 11.87 2.69
N VAL A 49 6.67 11.03 1.66
CA VAL A 49 5.46 10.48 1.03
C VAL A 49 4.67 9.61 1.99
N VAL A 50 5.34 8.67 2.66
CA VAL A 50 4.73 7.70 3.58
C VAL A 50 4.14 8.39 4.81
N LEU A 51 4.84 9.37 5.37
CA LEU A 51 4.34 10.20 6.49
C LEU A 51 3.09 10.96 6.08
N ALA A 52 3.15 11.75 4.99
CA ALA A 52 2.01 12.52 4.54
C ALA A 52 0.79 11.64 4.21
N PHE A 53 1.01 10.49 3.56
CA PHE A 53 -0.05 9.53 3.30
C PHE A 53 -0.68 9.00 4.60
N GLY A 54 0.15 8.60 5.58
CA GLY A 54 -0.31 8.11 6.88
C GLY A 54 -1.04 9.14 7.73
N ASP A 55 -0.58 10.39 7.72
CA ASP A 55 -1.21 11.52 8.42
C ASP A 55 -2.63 11.75 7.92
N TYR A 56 -2.84 11.69 6.59
CA TYR A 56 -4.18 11.79 6.03
C TYR A 56 -5.09 10.64 6.50
N LEU A 57 -4.58 9.40 6.54
CA LEU A 57 -5.39 8.25 6.95
C LEU A 57 -5.86 8.32 8.40
N ALA A 58 -5.11 8.98 9.29
CA ALA A 58 -5.45 9.05 10.72
C ALA A 58 -6.84 9.64 10.97
N SER A 59 -7.27 10.60 10.14
CA SER A 59 -8.56 11.29 10.27
C SER A 59 -9.51 11.09 9.08
N ALA A 60 -9.12 10.28 8.09
CA ALA A 60 -9.93 10.12 6.88
C ALA A 60 -11.26 9.40 7.16
N ILE A 61 -12.33 9.94 6.58
CA ILE A 61 -13.70 9.41 6.60
C ILE A 61 -14.18 9.33 5.15
N GLY A 62 -14.81 8.22 4.79
CA GLY A 62 -15.31 7.97 3.44
C GLY A 62 -15.19 6.51 3.04
N SER A 63 -15.54 6.21 1.80
CA SER A 63 -15.28 4.89 1.23
C SER A 63 -13.77 4.67 1.04
N PRO A 64 -13.29 3.41 1.04
CA PRO A 64 -11.87 3.13 0.81
C PRO A 64 -11.31 3.72 -0.48
N GLN A 65 -12.12 3.78 -1.54
CA GLN A 65 -11.73 4.37 -2.82
C GLN A 65 -11.52 5.88 -2.71
N GLU A 66 -12.46 6.61 -2.09
CA GLU A 66 -12.35 8.05 -1.87
C GLU A 66 -11.15 8.39 -1.00
N ILE A 67 -10.96 7.62 0.08
CA ILE A 67 -9.82 7.77 0.99
C ILE A 67 -8.50 7.58 0.25
N TYR A 68 -8.36 6.53 -0.56
CA TYR A 68 -7.13 6.28 -1.31
C TYR A 68 -6.78 7.44 -2.25
N VAL A 69 -7.75 7.89 -3.05
CA VAL A 69 -7.55 8.99 -4.01
C VAL A 69 -7.14 10.26 -3.29
N ALA A 70 -7.81 10.60 -2.19
CA ALA A 70 -7.51 11.79 -1.41
C ALA A 70 -6.16 11.69 -0.68
N ALA A 71 -5.79 10.50 -0.16
CA ALA A 71 -4.51 10.26 0.50
C ALA A 71 -3.33 10.39 -0.48
N ILE A 72 -3.44 9.85 -1.71
CA ILE A 72 -2.40 10.02 -2.74
C ILE A 72 -2.26 11.49 -3.13
N LYS A 73 -3.39 12.21 -3.31
CA LYS A 73 -3.38 13.64 -3.60
C LYS A 73 -2.70 14.44 -2.49
N HIS A 74 -3.07 14.17 -1.24
CA HIS A 74 -2.47 14.83 -0.08
C HIS A 74 -0.96 14.54 0.03
N ALA A 75 -0.55 13.27 -0.13
CA ALA A 75 0.85 12.89 -0.11
C ALA A 75 1.66 13.59 -1.21
N LYS A 76 1.11 13.72 -2.42
CA LYS A 76 1.72 14.48 -3.54
C LYS A 76 1.90 15.97 -3.20
N GLU A 77 0.89 16.58 -2.58
CA GLU A 77 0.91 18.01 -2.25
C GLU A 77 1.91 18.32 -1.14
N ILE A 78 1.93 17.53 -0.06
CA ILE A 78 2.81 17.75 1.09
C ILE A 78 4.27 17.37 0.78
N SER A 79 4.50 16.26 0.07
CA SER A 79 5.86 15.81 -0.23
C SER A 79 6.49 16.52 -1.43
N GLY A 80 5.68 17.04 -2.35
CA GLY A 80 6.11 17.54 -3.66
C GLY A 80 6.53 16.45 -4.65
N VAL A 81 6.48 15.17 -4.24
CA VAL A 81 6.95 14.01 -5.03
C VAL A 81 5.85 13.52 -5.96
N LYS A 82 6.23 13.00 -7.14
CA LYS A 82 5.29 12.61 -8.22
C LYS A 82 5.71 11.31 -8.89
N GLY A 83 4.79 10.73 -9.67
CA GLY A 83 5.08 9.57 -10.51
C GLY A 83 5.55 8.37 -9.70
N ARG A 84 6.57 7.66 -10.21
CA ARG A 84 7.11 6.47 -9.56
C ARG A 84 7.56 6.73 -8.12
N ASP A 85 8.17 7.88 -7.84
CA ASP A 85 8.70 8.21 -6.52
C ASP A 85 7.59 8.54 -5.50
N LEU A 86 6.36 8.76 -5.96
CA LEU A 86 5.16 8.87 -5.10
C LEU A 86 4.54 7.50 -4.86
N TYR A 87 4.29 6.73 -5.92
CA TYR A 87 3.54 5.48 -5.81
C TYR A 87 4.36 4.31 -5.28
N MET A 88 5.67 4.26 -5.57
CA MET A 88 6.53 3.15 -5.16
C MET A 88 6.75 3.09 -3.63
N PRO A 89 6.97 4.22 -2.92
CA PRO A 89 6.99 4.21 -1.46
C PRO A 89 5.66 3.81 -0.83
N VAL A 90 4.53 4.31 -1.33
CA VAL A 90 3.20 3.92 -0.82
C VAL A 90 2.98 2.41 -1.01
N ARG A 91 3.33 1.87 -2.19
CA ARG A 91 3.28 0.42 -2.44
C ARG A 91 4.15 -0.34 -1.45
N ALA A 92 5.43 0.03 -1.33
CA ALA A 92 6.38 -0.63 -0.44
C ALA A 92 5.86 -0.65 1.01
N ALA A 93 5.29 0.47 1.48
CA ALA A 93 4.75 0.56 2.82
C ALA A 93 3.46 -0.25 3.01
N LEU A 94 2.54 -0.26 2.04
CA LEU A 94 1.26 -0.97 2.18
C LEU A 94 1.39 -2.48 1.96
N THR A 95 2.25 -2.92 1.06
CA THR A 95 2.33 -4.33 0.63
C THR A 95 3.58 -5.04 1.13
N GLY A 96 4.60 -4.28 1.55
CA GLY A 96 5.91 -4.82 1.87
C GLY A 96 6.71 -5.27 0.65
N LYS A 97 6.21 -5.00 -0.58
CA LYS A 97 6.79 -5.42 -1.86
C LYS A 97 6.87 -4.23 -2.82
N ILE A 98 7.73 -4.31 -3.84
CA ILE A 98 7.87 -3.25 -4.87
C ILE A 98 7.10 -3.53 -6.16
N LYS A 99 6.45 -4.70 -6.25
CA LYS A 99 5.62 -5.16 -7.39
C LYS A 99 4.31 -5.74 -6.88
N GLY A 100 3.42 -6.12 -7.79
CA GLY A 100 2.15 -6.76 -7.51
C GLY A 100 0.96 -5.95 -8.02
N PRO A 101 -0.27 -6.31 -7.59
CA PRO A 101 -1.51 -5.79 -8.14
C PRO A 101 -1.66 -4.27 -8.05
N GLU A 102 -2.62 -3.72 -8.77
CA GLU A 102 -2.96 -2.29 -8.74
C GLU A 102 -3.20 -1.80 -7.31
N LEU A 103 -2.53 -0.70 -6.96
CA LEU A 103 -2.40 -0.28 -5.56
C LEU A 103 -3.72 0.26 -4.97
N ASP A 104 -4.56 0.86 -5.81
CA ASP A 104 -5.91 1.31 -5.45
C ASP A 104 -6.81 0.12 -5.07
N LYS A 105 -6.82 -0.94 -5.90
CA LYS A 105 -7.54 -2.19 -5.60
C LYS A 105 -7.02 -2.84 -4.33
N VAL A 106 -5.70 -2.87 -4.16
CA VAL A 106 -5.08 -3.39 -2.93
C VAL A 106 -5.56 -2.61 -1.72
N PHE A 107 -5.54 -1.27 -1.78
CA PHE A 107 -5.98 -0.42 -0.67
C PHE A 107 -7.46 -0.61 -0.34
N VAL A 108 -8.34 -0.70 -1.35
CA VAL A 108 -9.78 -0.90 -1.15
C VAL A 108 -10.07 -2.17 -0.36
N ILE A 109 -9.33 -3.25 -0.62
CA ILE A 109 -9.49 -4.53 0.08
C ILE A 109 -8.80 -4.52 1.44
N LEU A 110 -7.59 -3.95 1.51
CA LEU A 110 -6.80 -3.86 2.74
C LEU A 110 -7.48 -3.01 3.81
N GLY A 111 -8.13 -1.93 3.36
CA GLY A 111 -8.82 -0.97 4.21
C GLY A 111 -7.89 0.04 4.90
N LYS A 112 -8.50 1.14 5.37
CA LYS A 112 -7.82 2.25 6.03
C LYS A 112 -7.03 1.80 7.27
N ASP A 113 -7.64 1.00 8.12
CA ASP A 113 -7.07 0.68 9.43
C ASP A 113 -5.82 -0.21 9.30
N SER A 114 -5.89 -1.24 8.46
CA SER A 114 -4.73 -2.10 8.16
C SER A 114 -3.62 -1.31 7.44
N ALA A 115 -3.99 -0.45 6.49
CA ALA A 115 -3.05 0.43 5.80
C ALA A 115 -2.32 1.36 6.78
N TRP A 116 -3.07 2.06 7.65
CA TRP A 116 -2.51 2.94 8.66
C TRP A 116 -1.58 2.20 9.62
N LYS A 117 -2.00 1.03 10.12
CA LYS A 117 -1.18 0.17 10.97
C LYS A 117 0.16 -0.20 10.33
N ARG A 118 0.17 -0.57 9.04
CA ARG A 118 1.40 -0.90 8.30
C ARG A 118 2.32 0.31 8.14
N LEU A 119 1.76 1.50 7.88
CA LEU A 119 2.54 2.74 7.78
C LEU A 119 3.24 3.09 9.10
N GLN A 120 2.58 2.85 10.24
CA GLN A 120 3.21 3.06 11.56
C GLN A 120 4.39 2.12 11.82
N MET A 121 4.44 0.93 11.20
CA MET A 121 5.59 0.02 11.30
C MET A 121 6.79 0.50 10.46
N VAL A 122 6.55 1.32 9.44
CA VAL A 122 7.60 1.87 8.56
C VAL A 122 8.22 3.15 9.14
N ASN A 123 7.43 3.91 9.90
CA ASN A 123 7.86 5.18 10.49
C ASN A 123 8.63 5.03 11.82
N GLN A 124 8.76 3.80 12.34
CA GLN A 124 9.61 3.47 13.49
C GLN A 124 11.04 3.18 13.05
#